data_AF-A0A9Q3F078-F1
#
_entry.id   AF-A0A9Q3F078-F1
#
_cell.length_a   1.000
_cell.length_b   1.000
_cell.length_c   1.000
_cell.angle_alpha   90.00
_cell.angle_beta   90.00
_cell.angle_gamma   90.00
#
_symmetry.space_group_name_H-M   'P 1'
#
loop_
_entity.id
_entity.type
_entity.pdbx_description
1 polymer ?
#
loop_
_entity_poly.entity_id
_entity_poly.type
_entity_poly.pdbx_seq_one_letter_code
_entity_poly.pdbx_strand_id
1 'polypeptide(L)'
;MIVALRGVLVRQAKAFLQSFHQKKITESAKVLEQQKWTQVEITSQIQKIVNVIISSAMEDSKLFILPKQLSIVTSELTESPKIIPLSKQLEIEGMPFHTVSAILESLNTLEYYLKIVIKCSILTTNTMGKIIEFIKVFNSRTCQVVLGEGAI
;
A
#
# COMPACT_ATOMS: atom_id res chain seq x y z
N MET A 1 37.51 0.62 -1.64
CA MET A 1 36.61 0.69 -2.81
C MET A 1 35.16 0.30 -2.46
N ILE A 2 34.90 -0.73 -1.65
CA ILE A 2 33.54 -1.19 -1.26
C ILE A 2 32.76 -0.17 -0.40
N VAL A 3 33.43 0.59 0.48
CA VAL A 3 32.78 1.58 1.38
C VAL A 3 32.15 2.73 0.59
N ALA A 4 32.81 3.20 -0.47
CA ALA A 4 32.29 4.28 -1.32
C ALA A 4 31.04 3.83 -2.09
N LEU A 5 31.04 2.61 -2.64
CA LEU A 5 29.88 2.07 -3.35
C LEU A 5 28.68 1.89 -2.41
N ARG A 6 28.90 1.36 -1.20
CA ARG A 6 27.84 1.24 -0.19
C ARG A 6 27.26 2.61 0.17
N GLY A 7 28.12 3.61 0.36
CA GLY A 7 27.68 4.99 0.63
C GLY A 7 26.80 5.57 -0.48
N VAL A 8 27.21 5.40 -1.74
CA VAL A 8 26.44 5.85 -2.91
C VAL A 8 25.11 5.11 -3.00
N LEU A 9 25.10 3.78 -2.82
CA LEU A 9 23.89 2.98 -2.87
C LEU A 9 22.87 3.39 -1.80
N VAL A 10 23.31 3.59 -0.55
CA VAL A 10 22.42 4.07 0.52
C VAL A 10 21.88 5.47 0.21
N ARG A 11 22.72 6.37 -0.34
CA ARG A 11 22.28 7.71 -0.72
C ARG A 11 21.20 7.67 -1.81
N GLN A 12 21.40 6.87 -2.85
CA GLN A 12 20.42 6.71 -3.92
C GLN A 12 19.12 6.06 -3.42
N ALA A 13 19.22 5.04 -2.57
CA ALA A 13 18.06 4.40 -1.96
C ALA A 13 17.23 5.38 -1.11
N LYS A 14 17.89 6.25 -0.33
CA LYS A 14 17.22 7.31 0.43
C LYS A 14 16.57 8.36 -0.47
N ALA A 15 17.24 8.78 -1.53
CA ALA A 15 16.69 9.73 -2.50
C ALA A 15 15.46 9.16 -3.22
N PHE A 16 15.51 7.88 -3.62
CA PHE A 16 14.36 7.15 -4.14
C PHE A 16 13.19 7.17 -3.15
N LEU A 17 13.43 6.79 -1.89
CA LEU A 17 12.38 6.75 -0.87
C LEU A 17 11.73 8.12 -0.65
N GLN A 18 12.53 9.20 -0.64
CA GLN A 18 12.02 10.56 -0.50
C GLN A 18 11.14 10.96 -1.69
N SER A 19 11.59 10.70 -2.92
CA SER A 19 10.82 11.00 -4.13
C SER A 19 9.53 10.17 -4.22
N PHE A 20 9.64 8.87 -3.92
CA PHE A 20 8.50 7.95 -3.84
C PHE A 20 7.46 8.45 -2.81
N HIS A 21 7.91 8.81 -1.62
CA HIS A 21 7.03 9.28 -0.56
C HIS A 21 6.32 10.59 -0.92
N GLN A 22 7.04 11.56 -1.49
CA GLN A 22 6.45 12.82 -1.93
C GLN A 22 5.37 12.59 -2.99
N LYS A 23 5.65 11.70 -3.95
CA LYS A 23 4.67 11.30 -4.98
C LYS A 23 3.42 10.69 -4.35
N LYS A 24 3.58 9.78 -3.38
CA LYS A 24 2.45 9.14 -2.68
C LYS A 24 1.61 10.11 -1.85
N ILE A 25 2.22 11.10 -1.19
CA ILE A 25 1.47 12.16 -0.52
C ILE A 25 0.63 12.96 -1.52
N THR A 26 1.23 13.39 -2.63
CA THR A 26 0.53 14.20 -3.63
C THR A 26 -0.59 13.42 -4.32
N GLU A 27 -0.35 12.16 -4.71
CA GLU A 27 -1.37 11.28 -5.28
C GLU A 27 -2.55 11.10 -4.31
N SER A 28 -2.25 10.84 -3.04
CA SER A 28 -3.30 10.64 -2.04
C SER A 28 -4.12 11.90 -1.78
N ALA A 29 -3.50 13.08 -1.77
CA ALA A 29 -4.23 14.34 -1.62
C ALA A 29 -5.21 14.56 -2.78
N LYS A 30 -4.74 14.35 -4.02
CA LYS A 30 -5.59 14.44 -5.22
C LYS A 30 -6.77 13.47 -5.16
N VAL A 31 -6.54 12.24 -4.72
CA VAL A 31 -7.61 11.23 -4.60
C VAL A 31 -8.62 11.63 -3.52
N LEU A 32 -8.18 12.24 -2.41
CA LEU A 32 -9.06 12.73 -1.34
C LEU A 32 -9.91 13.92 -1.78
N GLU A 33 -9.33 14.89 -2.48
CA GLU A 33 -10.04 16.07 -3.02
C GLU A 33 -11.14 15.69 -4.03
N GLN A 34 -10.99 14.55 -4.71
CA GLN A 34 -11.94 14.06 -5.70
C GLN A 34 -12.96 13.06 -5.12
N GLN A 35 -12.96 12.81 -3.80
CA GLN A 35 -13.86 11.83 -3.19
C GLN A 35 -15.30 12.31 -3.15
N LYS A 36 -16.21 11.35 -3.38
CA LYS A 36 -17.67 11.52 -3.25
C LYS A 36 -18.27 10.86 -2.01
N TRP A 37 -17.43 10.23 -1.17
CA TRP A 37 -17.84 9.52 0.05
C TRP A 37 -18.88 8.41 -0.17
N THR A 38 -18.98 7.90 -1.39
CA THR A 38 -19.84 6.77 -1.74
C THR A 38 -19.13 5.45 -1.43
N GLN A 39 -19.90 4.47 -0.98
CA GLN A 39 -19.42 3.11 -0.78
C GLN A 39 -18.91 2.52 -2.11
N VAL A 40 -17.72 1.93 -2.07
CA VAL A 40 -17.10 1.26 -3.23
C VAL A 40 -17.17 -0.26 -3.05
N GLU A 41 -17.43 -0.97 -4.15
CA GLU A 41 -17.42 -2.42 -4.17
C GLU A 41 -16.00 -2.96 -4.05
N ILE A 42 -15.84 -4.05 -3.29
CA ILE A 42 -14.51 -4.57 -2.98
C ILE A 42 -14.19 -5.73 -3.92
N THR A 43 -13.11 -5.54 -4.65
CA THR A 43 -12.52 -6.58 -5.49
C THR A 43 -11.74 -7.56 -4.63
N SER A 44 -11.73 -8.83 -5.01
CA SER A 44 -10.96 -9.89 -4.34
C SER A 44 -9.47 -9.57 -4.16
N GLN A 45 -8.87 -8.77 -5.05
CA GLN A 45 -7.49 -8.31 -4.92
C GLN A 45 -7.26 -7.41 -3.70
N ILE A 46 -8.19 -6.51 -3.38
CA ILE A 46 -8.05 -5.60 -2.24
C ILE A 46 -8.21 -6.38 -0.93
N GLN A 47 -9.17 -7.30 -0.86
CA GLN A 47 -9.33 -8.19 0.28
C GLN A 47 -8.05 -9.01 0.53
N LYS A 48 -7.41 -9.51 -0.53
CA LYS A 48 -6.11 -10.18 -0.43
C LYS A 48 -5.03 -9.25 0.12
N ILE A 49 -4.94 -8.00 -0.35
CA ILE A 49 -3.95 -7.03 0.15
C ILE A 49 -4.13 -6.78 1.65
N VAL A 50 -5.37 -6.61 2.10
CA VAL A 50 -5.68 -6.41 3.52
C VAL A 50 -5.29 -7.63 4.35
N ASN A 51 -5.67 -8.83 3.91
CA ASN A 51 -5.28 -10.07 4.57
C ASN A 51 -3.75 -10.22 4.64
N VAL A 52 -3.04 -9.81 3.59
CA VAL A 52 -1.58 -9.82 3.55
C VAL A 52 -1.00 -8.83 4.55
N ILE A 53 -1.54 -7.61 4.63
CA ILE A 53 -1.11 -6.60 5.63
C ILE A 53 -1.32 -7.13 7.05
N ILE A 54 -2.46 -7.76 7.33
CA ILE A 54 -2.76 -8.37 8.64
C ILE A 54 -1.77 -9.49 8.95
N SER A 55 -1.56 -10.43 8.00
CA SER A 55 -0.58 -11.51 8.17
C SER A 55 0.85 -11.00 8.41
N SER A 56 1.17 -9.83 7.82
CA SER A 56 2.49 -9.19 7.95
C SER A 56 2.78 -8.66 9.35
N ALA A 57 1.77 -8.56 10.20
CA ALA A 57 1.97 -8.20 11.60
C ALA A 57 2.63 -9.33 12.41
N MET A 58 2.44 -10.59 12.00
CA MET A 58 2.97 -11.76 12.70
C MET A 58 4.16 -12.41 11.99
N GLU A 59 4.20 -12.37 10.65
CA GLU A 59 5.24 -13.01 9.85
C GLU A 59 5.64 -12.14 8.67
N ASP A 60 6.91 -12.16 8.25
CA ASP A 60 7.31 -11.53 6.98
C ASP A 60 6.59 -12.23 5.81
N SER A 61 5.59 -11.56 5.23
CA SER A 61 4.72 -12.20 4.24
C SER A 61 5.50 -12.60 2.99
N LYS A 62 5.46 -13.89 2.65
CA LYS A 62 6.19 -14.51 1.53
C LYS A 62 5.85 -13.90 0.16
N LEU A 63 4.75 -13.14 0.06
CA LEU A 63 4.35 -12.41 -1.14
C LEU A 63 5.16 -11.13 -1.39
N PHE A 64 5.83 -10.59 -0.38
CA PHE A 64 6.72 -9.44 -0.51
C PHE A 64 8.18 -9.82 -0.75
N ILE A 65 8.51 -11.08 -0.51
CA ILE A 65 9.76 -11.72 -0.89
C ILE A 65 9.71 -11.95 -2.40
N LEU A 66 10.78 -11.56 -3.11
CA LEU A 66 10.92 -11.75 -4.56
C LEU A 66 10.46 -13.17 -4.96
N PRO A 67 9.67 -13.33 -6.05
CA PRO A 67 9.69 -14.61 -6.72
C PRO A 67 11.12 -14.80 -7.22
N LYS A 68 11.82 -15.79 -6.68
CA LYS A 68 13.01 -16.35 -7.31
C LYS A 68 12.53 -16.96 -8.62
N GLN A 69 12.50 -16.20 -9.72
CA GLN A 69 12.26 -16.78 -11.03
C GLN A 69 13.53 -17.54 -11.44
N LEU A 70 13.46 -18.86 -11.26
CA LEU A 70 14.01 -19.88 -12.17
C LEU A 70 13.42 -21.24 -11.75
N SER A 71 12.12 -21.39 -11.91
CA SER A 71 11.53 -22.70 -12.18
C SER A 71 10.48 -22.50 -13.25
N ILE A 72 10.90 -22.80 -14.49
CA ILE A 72 10.01 -23.20 -15.56
C ILE A 72 9.25 -24.41 -15.01
N VAL A 73 8.00 -24.19 -14.59
CA VAL A 73 7.04 -25.28 -14.43
C VAL A 73 5.89 -24.93 -15.36
N THR A 74 6.01 -25.49 -16.56
CA THR A 74 4.91 -25.67 -17.49
C THR A 74 3.88 -26.55 -16.82
N SER A 75 2.74 -25.99 -16.43
CA SER A 75 1.45 -26.67 -16.41
C SER A 75 0.36 -25.64 -16.14
N GLU A 76 -0.40 -25.33 -17.19
CA GLU A 76 -1.87 -25.23 -17.23
C GLU A 76 -2.55 -24.93 -15.88
N LEU A 77 -3.20 -23.79 -15.69
CA LEU A 77 -4.50 -23.52 -16.30
C LEU A 77 -4.70 -22.02 -16.62
N THR A 78 -5.19 -21.81 -17.84
CA THR A 78 -5.94 -20.65 -18.31
C THR A 78 -7.05 -20.27 -17.34
N GLU A 79 -6.95 -19.11 -16.71
CA GLU A 79 -8.13 -18.32 -16.36
C GLU A 79 -7.75 -16.84 -16.36
N SER A 80 -8.34 -16.10 -17.31
CA SER A 80 -8.46 -14.65 -17.31
C SER A 80 -8.77 -14.13 -15.90
N PRO A 81 -8.17 -13.02 -15.41
CA PRO A 81 -8.53 -12.48 -14.12
C PRO A 81 -9.94 -11.89 -14.19
N LYS A 82 -10.96 -12.73 -13.97
CA LYS A 82 -12.31 -12.26 -13.67
C LYS A 82 -12.22 -11.56 -12.32
N ILE A 83 -12.29 -10.23 -12.37
CA ILE A 83 -12.57 -9.37 -11.23
C ILE A 83 -14.00 -9.73 -10.79
N ILE A 84 -14.13 -10.69 -9.89
CA ILE A 84 -15.42 -11.01 -9.27
C ILE A 84 -15.54 -10.07 -8.06
N PRO A 85 -16.49 -9.12 -8.05
CA PRO A 85 -16.80 -8.37 -6.84
C PRO A 85 -17.32 -9.37 -5.80
N LEU A 86 -16.59 -9.49 -4.69
CA LEU A 86 -16.82 -10.54 -3.69
C LEU A 86 -17.85 -10.10 -2.63
N SER A 87 -17.91 -8.80 -2.35
CA SER A 87 -18.77 -8.23 -1.31
C SER A 87 -18.83 -6.70 -1.40
N LYS A 88 -19.90 -6.11 -0.85
CA LYS A 88 -19.99 -4.66 -0.64
C LYS A 88 -19.15 -4.16 0.55
N GLN A 89 -18.65 -5.07 1.38
CA GLN A 89 -17.99 -4.75 2.65
C GLN A 89 -16.63 -5.44 2.74
N LEU A 90 -15.66 -4.75 3.35
CA LEU A 90 -14.30 -5.21 3.55
C LEU A 90 -14.27 -5.97 4.85
N GLU A 91 -13.83 -7.22 4.83
CA GLU A 91 -13.73 -8.01 6.05
C GLU A 91 -12.33 -7.82 6.66
N ILE A 92 -12.26 -7.38 7.91
CA ILE A 92 -11.02 -7.29 8.68
C ILE A 92 -11.23 -8.11 9.94
N GLU A 93 -10.50 -9.21 10.09
CA GLU A 93 -10.57 -10.09 11.28
C GLU A 93 -12.01 -10.52 11.64
N GLY A 94 -12.84 -10.82 10.63
CA GLY A 94 -14.24 -11.22 10.82
C GLY A 94 -15.23 -10.06 10.96
N MET A 95 -14.78 -8.81 10.90
CA MET A 95 -15.62 -7.63 11.02
C MET A 95 -15.83 -6.95 9.66
N PRO A 96 -17.08 -6.68 9.23
CA PRO A 96 -17.37 -6.01 7.97
C PRO A 96 -17.26 -4.48 8.07
N PHE A 97 -16.54 -3.87 7.12
CA PHE A 97 -16.34 -2.42 7.01
C PHE A 97 -16.84 -1.87 5.68
N HIS A 98 -17.38 -0.65 5.73
CA HIS A 98 -17.72 0.12 4.53
C HIS A 98 -16.48 0.93 4.13
N THR A 99 -16.10 0.87 2.86
CA THR A 99 -14.89 1.54 2.39
C THR A 99 -15.19 2.50 1.26
N VAL A 100 -14.34 3.52 1.17
CA VAL A 100 -14.39 4.59 0.16
C VAL A 100 -13.13 4.48 -0.69
N SER A 101 -13.18 4.95 -1.95
CA SER A 101 -12.08 4.83 -2.91
C SER A 101 -10.74 5.32 -2.37
N ALA A 102 -10.70 6.42 -1.62
CA ALA A 102 -9.46 6.94 -1.02
C ALA A 102 -8.80 5.98 -0.02
N ILE A 103 -9.58 5.21 0.75
CA ILE A 103 -9.05 4.24 1.70
C ILE A 103 -8.45 3.05 0.94
N LEU A 104 -9.07 2.62 -0.16
CA LEU A 104 -8.53 1.53 -0.98
C LEU A 104 -7.18 1.90 -1.58
N GLU A 105 -7.04 3.14 -2.07
CA GLU A 105 -5.77 3.64 -2.61
C GLU A 105 -4.71 3.84 -1.50
N SER A 106 -5.12 4.22 -0.30
CA SER A 106 -4.20 4.32 0.85
C SER A 106 -3.69 2.93 1.27
N LEU A 107 -4.55 1.90 1.27
CA LEU A 107 -4.16 0.50 1.53
C LEU A 107 -3.18 -0.02 0.49
N ASN A 108 -3.41 0.24 -0.80
CA ASN A 108 -2.45 -0.07 -1.87
C ASN A 108 -1.11 0.63 -1.62
N THR A 109 -1.15 1.90 -1.22
CA THR A 109 0.05 2.69 -0.91
C THR A 109 0.83 2.12 0.27
N LEU A 110 0.14 1.68 1.33
CA LEU A 110 0.75 1.00 2.47
C LEU A 110 1.43 -0.31 2.06
N GLU A 111 0.80 -1.10 1.18
CA GLU A 111 1.39 -2.32 0.62
C GLU A 111 2.73 -2.03 -0.08
N TYR A 112 2.85 -0.94 -0.85
CA TYR A 112 4.12 -0.55 -1.47
C TYR A 112 5.20 -0.17 -0.45
N TYR A 113 4.83 0.49 0.66
CA TYR A 113 5.80 0.77 1.72
C TYR A 113 6.29 -0.50 2.41
N LEU A 114 5.38 -1.45 2.69
CA LEU A 114 5.76 -2.75 3.26
C LEU A 114 6.67 -3.54 2.31
N LYS A 115 6.41 -3.50 0.99
CA LYS A 115 7.32 -4.05 -0.03
C LYS A 115 8.73 -3.44 0.07
N ILE A 116 8.85 -2.13 0.33
CA ILE A 116 10.16 -1.47 0.49
C ILE A 116 10.85 -1.94 1.78
N VAL A 117 10.12 -2.05 2.90
CA VAL A 117 10.67 -2.54 4.17
C VAL A 117 11.27 -3.94 4.01
N ILE A 118 10.57 -4.84 3.34
CA ILE A 118 10.97 -6.24 3.18
C ILE A 118 12.10 -6.37 2.16
N LYS A 119 12.02 -5.66 1.02
CA LYS A 119 13.02 -5.76 -0.06
C LYS A 119 14.29 -4.97 0.22
N CYS A 120 14.23 -3.93 1.05
CA CYS A 120 15.31 -3.00 1.28
C CYS A 120 15.49 -2.72 2.77
N SER A 121 16.03 -3.71 3.50
CA SER A 121 16.22 -3.64 4.96
C SER A 121 17.07 -2.44 5.41
N ILE A 122 17.98 -1.95 4.56
CA ILE A 122 18.77 -0.73 4.80
C ILE A 122 17.91 0.54 4.94
N LEU A 123 16.68 0.52 4.41
CA LEU A 123 15.73 1.62 4.48
C LEU A 123 14.63 1.43 5.52
N THR A 124 14.57 0.31 6.24
CA THR A 124 13.43 -0.03 7.13
C THR A 124 13.04 1.11 8.06
N THR A 125 13.98 1.65 8.83
CA THR A 125 13.71 2.75 9.79
C THR A 125 13.22 4.02 9.09
N ASN A 126 13.82 4.38 7.95
CA ASN A 126 13.39 5.55 7.18
C ASN A 126 11.98 5.34 6.61
N THR A 127 11.69 4.13 6.14
CA THR A 127 10.41 3.76 5.54
C THR A 127 9.30 3.75 6.58
N MET A 128 9.55 3.23 7.78
CA MET A 128 8.61 3.29 8.91
C MET A 128 8.24 4.73 9.27
N GLY A 129 9.22 5.64 9.34
CA GLY A 129 8.96 7.06 9.54
C GLY A 129 8.05 7.64 8.45
N LYS A 130 8.26 7.26 7.19
CA LYS A 130 7.43 7.70 6.06
C LYS A 130 6.02 7.10 6.04
N ILE A 131 5.84 5.86 6.51
CA ILE A 131 4.50 5.27 6.71
C ILE A 131 3.71 6.10 7.74
N ILE A 132 4.32 6.40 8.89
CA ILE A 132 3.68 7.18 9.95
C ILE A 132 3.31 8.58 9.44
N GLU A 133 4.23 9.23 8.75
CA GLU A 133 4.00 10.55 8.14
C GLU A 133 2.84 10.49 7.13
N PHE A 134 2.83 9.49 6.25
CA PHE A 134 1.76 9.29 5.27
C PHE A 134 0.39 9.15 5.94
N ILE A 135 0.27 8.30 6.97
CA ILE A 135 -0.99 8.10 7.70
C ILE A 135 -1.44 9.41 8.39
N LYS A 136 -0.51 10.15 9.01
CA LYS A 136 -0.82 11.43 9.66
C LYS A 136 -1.33 12.47 8.66
N VAL A 137 -0.66 12.61 7.51
CA VAL A 137 -1.06 13.54 6.45
C VAL A 137 -2.41 13.13 5.85
N PHE A 138 -2.60 11.84 5.56
CA PHE A 138 -3.86 11.30 5.07
C PHE A 138 -5.02 11.62 6.01
N ASN A 139 -4.86 11.35 7.31
CA ASN A 139 -5.89 11.61 8.31
C ASN A 139 -6.19 13.11 8.43
N SER A 140 -5.15 13.95 8.49
CA SER A 140 -5.32 15.40 8.56
C SER A 140 -6.09 15.95 7.35
N ARG A 141 -5.76 15.50 6.14
CA ARG A 141 -6.46 15.90 4.90
C ARG A 141 -7.88 15.35 4.85
N THR A 142 -8.09 14.10 5.26
CA THR A 142 -9.43 13.50 5.36
C THR A 142 -10.33 14.35 6.26
N CYS A 143 -9.86 14.72 7.46
CA CYS A 143 -10.62 15.61 8.34
C CYS A 143 -10.94 16.95 7.68
N GLN A 144 -10.00 17.54 6.94
CA GLN A 144 -10.23 18.80 6.23
C GLN A 144 -11.29 18.67 5.14
N VAL A 145 -11.28 17.60 4.35
CA VAL A 145 -12.27 17.42 3.28
C VAL A 145 -13.65 17.11 3.87
N VAL A 146 -13.72 16.26 4.90
CA VAL A 146 -15.00 15.91 5.55
C VAL A 146 -15.61 17.09 6.30
N LEU A 147 -14.80 17.86 7.03
CA LEU A 147 -15.28 18.97 7.87
C LEU A 147 -15.33 20.31 7.12
N GLY A 148 -14.45 20.52 6.14
CA GLY A 148 -14.25 21.80 5.46
C GLY A 148 -15.07 21.99 4.18
N GLU A 149 -15.41 20.91 3.46
CA GLU A 149 -16.30 20.98 2.28
C GLU A 149 -17.77 20.73 2.63
N GLY A 150 -18.09 20.46 3.90
CA GLY A 150 -19.42 20.06 4.33
C GLY A 150 -19.77 18.69 3.77
N ALA A 151 -19.36 17.63 4.48
CA ALA A 151 -19.97 16.32 4.30
C ALA A 151 -21.47 16.41 4.71
N ILE A 152 -22.33 16.68 3.73
CA ILE A 152 -23.79 16.59 3.79
C ILE A 152 -24.28 15.62 2.73
#